data_AF-Q7M326-F1
#
_entry.id   AF-Q7M326-F1
#
_cell.length_a   1.000
_cell.length_b   1.000
_cell.length_c   1.000
_cell.angle_alpha   90.00
_cell.angle_beta   90.00
_cell.angle_gamma   90.00
#
_symmetry.space_group_name_H-M   'P 1'
#
loop_
_entity.id
_entity.type
_entity.pdbx_description
1 polymer ?
#
loop_
_entity_poly.entity_id
_entity_poly.type
_entity_poly.pdbx_seq_one_letter_code
_entity_poly.pdbx_strand_id
1 'polypeptide(L)'
;NYRGSTGFGQDSILSLPGNVGHQDVKDVQFAVEQVLQEEHFDAGRVALMGGSHGGFLSCHLIGQYPETYSACVVKSPIKYAPQVKTPLLLMLGQEDRRVPFKQGMEYYRVLKARNVPVRLLLYPKSTHALSEVEVESDSFM
;
A
#
# COMPACT_ATOMS: atom_id res chain seq x y z
N ASN A 1 -6.81 -13.58 1.62
CA ASN A 1 -8.02 -12.79 1.32
C ASN A 1 -8.59 -12.26 2.62
N TYR A 2 -8.99 -10.99 2.65
CA TYR A 2 -9.60 -10.31 3.81
C TYR A 2 -11.11 -10.15 3.62
N ARG A 3 -11.85 -9.84 4.69
CA ARG A 3 -13.31 -9.60 4.61
C ARG A 3 -13.63 -8.49 3.63
N GLY A 4 -14.61 -8.73 2.77
CA GLY A 4 -14.93 -7.88 1.62
C GLY A 4 -14.35 -8.36 0.28
N SER A 5 -13.46 -9.35 0.28
CA SER A 5 -13.00 -10.02 -0.94
C SER A 5 -14.14 -10.82 -1.59
N THR A 6 -14.22 -10.80 -2.91
CA THR A 6 -15.18 -11.61 -3.66
C THR A 6 -14.90 -13.10 -3.52
N GLY A 7 -15.93 -13.94 -3.61
CA GLY A 7 -15.81 -15.41 -3.52
C GLY A 7 -16.01 -15.99 -2.11
N PHE A 8 -16.26 -15.14 -1.11
CA PHE A 8 -16.44 -15.54 0.30
C PHE A 8 -17.85 -15.23 0.85
N GLY A 9 -18.84 -15.14 -0.03
CA GLY A 9 -20.24 -14.89 0.32
C GLY A 9 -20.61 -13.41 0.47
N GLN A 10 -21.92 -13.14 0.38
CA GLN A 10 -22.45 -11.77 0.38
C GLN A 10 -22.26 -11.08 1.72
N ASP A 11 -22.36 -11.80 2.84
CA ASP A 11 -22.18 -11.24 4.18
C ASP A 11 -20.76 -10.67 4.37
N SER A 12 -19.74 -11.37 3.85
CA SER A 12 -18.37 -10.87 3.85
C SER A 12 -18.25 -9.55 3.07
N ILE A 13 -18.86 -9.48 1.89
CA ILE A 13 -18.87 -8.26 1.05
C ILE A 13 -19.59 -7.12 1.76
N LEU A 14 -20.78 -7.37 2.32
CA LEU A 14 -21.61 -6.36 2.98
C LEU A 14 -21.08 -5.92 4.35
N SER A 15 -20.17 -6.68 4.96
CA SER A 15 -19.51 -6.28 6.20
C SER A 15 -18.50 -5.13 6.01
N LEU A 16 -17.97 -4.98 4.79
CA LEU A 16 -16.89 -4.03 4.51
C LEU A 16 -17.35 -2.56 4.37
N PRO A 17 -18.49 -2.22 3.75
CA PRO A 17 -19.01 -0.86 3.74
C PRO A 17 -19.11 -0.25 5.15
N GLY A 18 -18.56 0.95 5.34
CA GLY A 18 -18.45 1.60 6.65
C GLY A 18 -17.23 1.15 7.48
N ASN A 19 -16.57 0.06 7.11
CA ASN A 19 -15.40 -0.51 7.79
C ASN A 19 -14.13 -0.58 6.92
N VAL A 20 -14.17 -0.06 5.69
CA VAL A 20 -13.02 0.02 4.77
C VAL A 20 -11.87 0.76 5.42
N GLY A 21 -10.68 0.17 5.37
CA GLY A 21 -9.49 0.69 6.00
C GLY A 21 -9.36 0.39 7.50
N HIS A 22 -10.26 -0.42 8.05
CA HIS A 22 -10.22 -0.89 9.43
C HIS A 22 -10.31 -2.41 9.49
N GLN A 23 -11.40 -2.98 8.96
CA GLN A 23 -11.65 -4.42 9.04
C GLN A 23 -10.75 -5.23 8.11
N ASP A 24 -10.69 -4.82 6.85
CA ASP A 24 -9.78 -5.32 5.83
C ASP A 24 -8.31 -5.22 6.25
N VAL A 25 -7.92 -4.09 6.85
CA VAL A 25 -6.56 -3.85 7.35
C VAL A 25 -6.23 -4.77 8.52
N LYS A 26 -7.15 -4.92 9.48
CA LYS A 26 -6.99 -5.85 10.62
C LYS A 26 -6.85 -7.30 10.17
N ASP A 27 -7.61 -7.72 9.16
CA ASP A 27 -7.53 -9.08 8.63
C ASP A 27 -6.17 -9.35 7.98
N VAL A 28 -5.64 -8.39 7.21
CA VAL A 28 -4.30 -8.51 6.62
C VAL A 28 -3.22 -8.52 7.70
N GLN A 29 -3.29 -7.63 8.69
CA GLN A 29 -2.34 -7.60 9.79
C GLN A 29 -2.35 -8.92 10.57
N PHE A 30 -3.54 -9.42 10.92
CA PHE A 30 -3.70 -10.69 11.62
C PHE A 30 -3.08 -11.84 10.82
N ALA A 31 -3.33 -11.90 9.51
CA ALA A 31 -2.75 -12.93 8.66
C ALA A 31 -1.21 -12.87 8.66
N VAL A 32 -0.61 -11.67 8.60
CA VAL A 32 0.85 -11.49 8.71
C VAL A 32 1.37 -11.99 10.06
N GLU A 33 0.72 -11.60 11.16
CA GLU A 33 1.11 -12.01 12.51
C GLU A 33 1.04 -13.52 12.71
N GLN A 34 -0.01 -14.18 12.20
CA GLN A 34 -0.14 -15.64 12.28
C GLN A 34 0.98 -16.34 11.50
N VAL A 35 1.26 -15.92 10.27
CA VAL A 35 2.33 -16.53 9.47
C VAL A 35 3.70 -16.35 10.14
N LEU A 36 3.98 -15.17 10.72
CA LEU A 36 5.24 -14.94 11.44
C LEU A 36 5.37 -15.74 12.74
N GLN A 37 4.24 -16.16 13.34
CA GLN A 37 4.21 -16.99 14.55
C GLN A 37 4.34 -18.49 14.25
N GLU A 38 3.67 -18.95 13.20
CA GLU A 38 3.59 -20.36 12.84
C GLU A 38 4.81 -20.84 12.03
N GLU A 39 5.41 -19.95 11.24
CA GLU A 39 6.49 -20.28 10.33
C GLU A 39 7.81 -19.59 10.73
N HIS A 40 8.94 -20.16 10.30
CA HIS A 40 10.26 -19.61 10.57
C HIS A 40 10.66 -18.49 9.60
N PHE A 41 9.91 -17.39 9.62
CA PHE A 41 10.25 -16.17 8.89
C PHE A 41 10.98 -15.14 9.76
N ASP A 42 11.79 -14.30 9.13
CA ASP A 42 12.46 -13.18 9.77
C ASP A 42 11.48 -12.01 9.96
N ALA A 43 10.95 -11.86 11.17
CA ALA A 43 10.01 -10.79 11.51
C ALA A 43 10.61 -9.38 11.34
N GLY A 44 11.93 -9.23 11.28
CA GLY A 44 12.60 -7.96 10.98
C GLY A 44 12.62 -7.61 9.49
N ARG A 45 12.24 -8.54 8.59
CA ARG A 45 12.30 -8.38 7.14
C ARG A 45 10.95 -8.67 6.47
N VAL A 46 9.92 -7.97 6.95
CA VAL A 46 8.57 -8.00 6.35
C VAL A 46 8.38 -6.73 5.54
N ALA A 47 7.91 -6.86 4.29
CA ALA A 47 7.66 -5.75 3.40
C ALA A 47 6.26 -5.83 2.77
N LEU A 48 5.70 -4.68 2.42
CA LEU A 48 4.42 -4.57 1.74
C LEU A 48 4.60 -4.14 0.29
N MET A 49 3.77 -4.69 -0.59
CA MET A 49 3.65 -4.24 -1.97
C MET A 49 2.19 -4.22 -2.38
N GLY A 50 1.74 -3.12 -3.01
CA GLY A 50 0.34 -3.03 -3.46
C GLY A 50 0.07 -1.91 -4.44
N GLY A 51 -0.82 -2.17 -5.40
CA GLY A 51 -1.34 -1.16 -6.33
C GLY A 51 -2.83 -0.92 -6.17
N SER A 52 -3.28 0.28 -6.55
CA SER A 52 -4.70 0.68 -6.44
C SER A 52 -5.24 0.43 -5.02
N HIS A 53 -6.30 -0.37 -4.85
CA HIS A 53 -6.81 -0.71 -3.53
C HIS A 53 -5.79 -1.46 -2.64
N GLY A 54 -4.90 -2.27 -3.23
CA GLY A 54 -3.79 -2.88 -2.48
C GLY A 54 -2.77 -1.84 -1.98
N GLY A 55 -2.57 -0.77 -2.74
CA GLY A 55 -1.77 0.38 -2.30
C GLY A 55 -2.46 1.14 -1.16
N PHE A 56 -3.78 1.33 -1.26
CA PHE A 56 -4.60 1.91 -0.19
C PHE A 56 -4.46 1.10 1.12
N LEU A 57 -4.61 -0.22 1.04
CA LEU A 57 -4.40 -1.11 2.19
C LEU A 57 -2.97 -1.04 2.74
N SER A 58 -1.97 -1.02 1.86
CA SER A 58 -0.56 -0.91 2.26
C SER A 58 -0.28 0.39 3.02
N CYS A 59 -0.83 1.53 2.56
CA CYS A 59 -0.74 2.80 3.27
C CYS A 59 -1.46 2.79 4.63
N HIS A 60 -2.60 2.10 4.73
CA HIS A 60 -3.28 1.89 6.01
C HIS A 60 -2.43 1.04 6.96
N LEU A 61 -1.82 -0.03 6.48
CA LEU A 61 -0.99 -0.93 7.29
C LEU A 61 0.25 -0.23 7.85
N ILE A 62 1.04 0.46 7.01
CA ILE A 62 2.22 1.21 7.49
C ILE A 62 1.86 2.43 8.35
N GLY A 63 0.62 2.93 8.26
CA GLY A 63 0.12 4.02 9.08
C GLY A 63 -0.40 3.55 10.45
N GLN A 64 -1.07 2.40 10.50
CA GLN A 64 -1.67 1.85 11.72
C GLN A 64 -0.70 0.94 12.49
N TYR A 65 0.23 0.29 11.80
CA TYR A 65 1.23 -0.64 12.32
C TYR A 65 2.65 -0.26 11.86
N PRO A 66 3.14 0.95 12.22
CA PRO A 66 4.37 1.53 11.66
C PRO A 66 5.65 0.77 12.01
N GLU A 67 5.62 -0.12 13.00
CA GLU A 67 6.78 -0.89 13.48
C GLU A 67 6.83 -2.32 12.89
N THR A 68 5.75 -2.78 12.23
CA THR A 68 5.64 -4.15 11.70
C THR A 68 6.40 -4.34 10.39
N TYR A 69 6.44 -3.31 9.55
CA TYR A 69 6.91 -3.41 8.18
C TYR A 69 8.21 -2.63 7.98
N SER A 70 9.22 -3.31 7.46
CA SER A 70 10.57 -2.78 7.19
C SER A 70 10.63 -1.90 5.93
N ALA A 71 9.78 -2.16 4.95
CA ALA A 71 9.70 -1.42 3.70
C ALA A 71 8.30 -1.53 3.07
N CYS A 72 7.96 -0.57 2.21
CA CYS A 72 6.70 -0.56 1.49
C CYS A 72 6.88 -0.03 0.05
N VAL A 73 6.27 -0.70 -0.93
CA VAL A 73 6.26 -0.30 -2.34
C VAL A 73 4.81 -0.15 -2.79
N VAL A 74 4.44 1.04 -3.26
CA VAL A 74 3.04 1.31 -3.57
C VAL A 74 2.80 2.04 -4.87
N LYS A 75 1.73 1.64 -5.55
CA LYS A 75 1.29 2.17 -6.85
C LYS A 75 -0.05 2.91 -6.70
N SER A 76 -0.01 4.23 -6.85
CA SER A 76 -1.16 5.14 -6.73
C SER A 76 -1.98 5.15 -5.40
N PRO A 77 -1.40 5.15 -4.17
CA PRO A 77 -2.20 5.27 -2.93
C PRO A 77 -2.08 6.61 -2.19
N ILE A 78 -3.04 6.91 -1.30
CA ILE A 78 -3.02 8.12 -0.44
C ILE A 78 -3.82 7.93 0.86
N LYS A 79 -3.15 7.67 2.00
CA LYS A 79 -3.73 7.74 3.37
C LYS A 79 -2.64 7.77 4.47
N TYR A 80 -2.99 8.20 5.69
CA TYR A 80 -2.16 8.22 6.91
C TYR A 80 -0.78 8.88 6.82
N ALA A 81 -0.63 9.89 5.97
CA ALA A 81 0.65 10.59 5.81
C ALA A 81 1.28 11.03 7.14
N PRO A 82 0.55 11.44 8.19
CA PRO A 82 1.12 11.82 9.49
C PRO A 82 1.60 10.65 10.38
N GLN A 83 1.22 9.41 10.10
CA GLN A 83 1.58 8.25 10.94
C GLN A 83 2.68 7.39 10.33
N VAL A 84 2.88 7.47 9.01
CA VAL A 84 3.92 6.69 8.32
C VAL A 84 5.32 7.03 8.83
N LYS A 85 6.08 5.97 9.15
CA LYS A 85 7.53 5.99 9.43
C LYS A 85 8.32 5.03 8.52
N THR A 86 7.65 4.00 8.00
CA THR A 86 8.22 2.98 7.13
C THR A 86 8.84 3.58 5.87
N PRO A 87 10.07 3.17 5.47
CA PRO A 87 10.64 3.51 4.17
C PRO A 87 9.70 3.15 3.02
N LEU A 88 9.47 4.09 2.10
CA LEU A 88 8.44 3.98 1.06
C LEU A 88 8.99 4.26 -0.34
N LEU A 89 8.72 3.35 -1.28
CA LEU A 89 8.81 3.63 -2.71
C LEU A 89 7.40 3.92 -3.25
N LEU A 90 7.19 5.13 -3.77
CA LEU A 90 5.94 5.57 -4.37
C LEU A 90 6.08 5.60 -5.89
N MET A 91 5.18 4.93 -6.60
CA MET A 91 5.15 4.86 -8.06
C MET A 91 3.84 5.44 -8.58
N LEU A 92 3.92 6.42 -9.48
CA LEU A 92 2.75 7.16 -10.00
C LEU A 92 2.79 7.25 -11.52
N GLY A 93 1.65 7.05 -12.17
CA GLY A 93 1.46 7.33 -13.60
C GLY A 93 0.91 8.75 -13.79
N GLN A 94 1.55 9.56 -14.62
CA GLN A 94 1.13 10.95 -14.84
C GLN A 94 -0.20 11.06 -15.59
N GLU A 95 -0.53 10.06 -16.42
CA GLU A 95 -1.80 9.95 -17.16
C GLU A 95 -2.85 9.11 -16.40
N ASP A 96 -2.66 8.87 -15.10
CA ASP A 96 -3.62 8.19 -14.24
C ASP A 96 -4.89 9.05 -14.04
N ARG A 97 -5.98 8.65 -14.70
CA ARG A 97 -7.29 9.28 -14.59
C ARG A 97 -8.17 8.68 -13.49
N ARG A 98 -7.81 7.53 -12.90
CA ARG A 98 -8.58 6.91 -11.81
C ARG A 98 -8.16 7.46 -10.45
N VAL A 99 -6.85 7.61 -10.25
CA VAL A 99 -6.25 8.22 -9.06
C VAL A 99 -5.26 9.29 -9.50
N PRO A 100 -5.66 10.57 -9.54
CA PRO A 100 -4.82 11.64 -10.07
C PRO A 100 -3.44 11.73 -9.39
N PHE A 101 -2.36 11.70 -10.17
CA PHE A 101 -0.98 11.67 -9.65
C PHE A 101 -0.64 12.81 -8.68
N LYS A 102 -1.27 13.99 -8.85
CA LYS A 102 -1.08 15.17 -7.98
C LYS A 102 -1.29 14.84 -6.50
N GLN A 103 -2.24 13.96 -6.26
CA GLN A 103 -2.69 13.55 -4.96
C GLN A 103 -1.58 12.67 -4.30
N GLY A 104 -0.88 11.83 -5.09
CA GLY A 104 0.35 11.13 -4.67
C GLY A 104 1.57 12.06 -4.51
N MET A 105 1.67 13.13 -5.31
CA MET A 105 2.72 14.14 -5.15
C MET A 105 2.61 14.91 -3.83
N GLU A 106 1.40 15.25 -3.40
CA GLU A 106 1.14 15.84 -2.10
C GLU A 106 1.58 14.91 -0.98
N TYR A 107 1.24 13.61 -1.09
CA TYR A 107 1.67 12.59 -0.14
C TYR A 107 3.20 12.51 -0.03
N TYR A 108 3.90 12.43 -1.16
CA TYR A 108 5.36 12.46 -1.21
C TYR A 108 5.94 13.68 -0.50
N ARG A 109 5.40 14.88 -0.77
CA ARG A 109 5.87 16.12 -0.14
C ARG A 109 5.68 16.10 1.37
N VAL A 110 4.54 15.63 1.87
CA VAL A 110 4.30 15.49 3.31
C VAL A 110 5.29 14.53 3.95
N LEU A 111 5.53 13.36 3.34
CA LEU A 111 6.49 12.38 3.85
C LEU A 111 7.93 12.91 3.85
N LYS A 112 8.34 13.58 2.76
CA LYS A 112 9.66 14.24 2.69
C LYS A 112 9.82 15.32 3.75
N ALA A 113 8.82 16.16 3.97
CA ALA A 113 8.86 17.21 4.99
C ALA A 113 8.97 16.64 6.41
N ARG A 114 8.46 15.42 6.63
CA ARG A 114 8.55 14.68 7.90
C ARG A 114 9.82 13.85 8.03
N ASN A 115 10.76 13.95 7.09
CA ASN A 115 12.00 13.16 7.03
C ASN A 115 11.78 11.64 6.96
N VAL A 116 10.64 11.18 6.46
CA VAL A 116 10.44 9.76 6.17
C VAL A 116 11.31 9.38 4.96
N PRO A 117 12.05 8.25 4.98
CA PRO A 117 12.78 7.77 3.82
C PRO A 117 11.80 7.43 2.70
N VAL A 118 11.65 8.31 1.72
CA VAL A 118 10.72 8.11 0.60
C VAL A 118 11.39 8.42 -0.73
N ARG A 119 11.19 7.52 -1.69
CA ARG A 119 11.54 7.69 -3.10
C ARG A 119 10.26 7.73 -3.94
N LEU A 120 10.27 8.57 -4.97
CA LEU A 120 9.16 8.70 -5.91
C LEU A 120 9.67 8.37 -7.32
N LEU A 121 8.94 7.52 -8.03
CA LEU A 121 9.05 7.28 -9.46
C LEU A 121 7.77 7.78 -10.12
N LEU A 122 7.91 8.77 -11.01
CA LEU A 122 6.81 9.34 -11.78
C LEU A 122 7.00 8.96 -13.24
N TYR A 123 6.00 8.29 -13.81
CA TYR A 123 6.03 7.79 -15.18
C TYR A 123 5.16 8.66 -16.09
N PRO A 124 5.75 9.51 -16.96
CA PRO A 124 5.01 10.55 -17.67
C PRO A 124 3.94 10.04 -18.65
N LYS A 125 4.14 8.84 -19.20
CA LYS A 125 3.22 8.23 -20.18
C LYS A 125 2.30 7.18 -19.58
N SER A 126 2.57 6.77 -18.34
CA SER A 126 1.85 5.66 -17.73
C SER A 126 0.50 6.08 -17.22
N THR A 127 -0.46 5.19 -17.43
CA THR A 127 -1.81 5.29 -16.88
C THR A 127 -1.89 4.56 -15.55
N HIS A 128 -3.09 4.42 -14.99
CA HIS A 128 -3.31 3.75 -13.72
C HIS A 128 -2.77 2.31 -13.66
N ALA A 129 -2.73 1.61 -14.78
CA ALA A 129 -2.32 0.22 -14.82
C ALA A 129 -0.84 0.03 -14.43
N LEU A 130 0.00 1.03 -14.72
CA LEU A 130 1.44 0.98 -14.44
C LEU A 130 2.06 -0.32 -14.98
N SER A 131 1.81 -0.60 -16.25
CA SER A 131 2.08 -1.89 -16.92
C SER A 131 3.10 -1.76 -18.07
N GLU A 132 3.72 -0.61 -18.23
CA GLU A 132 4.80 -0.43 -19.19
C GLU A 132 6.05 -1.16 -18.70
N VAL A 133 6.88 -1.69 -19.62
CA VAL A 133 8.05 -2.53 -19.30
C VAL A 133 8.99 -1.84 -18.30
N GLU A 134 9.21 -0.53 -18.46
CA GLU A 134 10.03 0.26 -17.53
C GLU A 134 9.46 0.21 -16.10
N VAL A 135 8.14 0.38 -15.97
CA VAL A 135 7.43 0.37 -14.70
C VAL A 135 7.48 -1.01 -14.04
N GLU A 136 7.31 -2.06 -14.83
CA GLU A 136 7.42 -3.43 -14.34
C GLU A 136 8.84 -3.72 -13.87
N SER A 137 9.86 -3.29 -14.61
CA SER A 137 11.26 -3.51 -14.22
C SER A 137 11.60 -2.85 -12.89
N ASP A 138 11.12 -1.63 -12.64
CA ASP A 138 11.28 -0.94 -11.36
C ASP A 138 10.44 -1.54 -10.22
N SER A 139 9.39 -2.30 -10.54
CA SER A 139 8.53 -2.95 -9.54
C SER A 139 9.14 -4.25 -8.99
N PHE A 140 10.05 -4.87 -9.74
CA PHE A 140 10.67 -6.17 -9.40
C PHE A 140 12.16 -6.07 -9.01
N MET A 141 12.78 -4.90 -9.13
CA MET A 141 14.14 -4.60 -8.64
C MET A 141 14.14 -4.09 -7.20
#